data_AF-A0AAV2AR41-F1
#
_entry.id   AF-A0AAV2AR41-F1
#
_cell.length_a   1.000
_cell.length_b   1.000
_cell.length_c   1.000
_cell.angle_alpha   90.00
_cell.angle_beta   90.00
_cell.angle_gamma   90.00
#
_symmetry.space_group_name_H-M   'P 1'
#
loop_
_entity.id
_entity.type
_entity.pdbx_description
1 polymer ?
#
loop_
_entity_poly.entity_id
_entity_poly.type
_entity_poly.pdbx_seq_one_letter_code
_entity_poly.pdbx_strand_id
1 'polypeptide(L)'
;MNSFCFLIVVSCCLVGAFAASDCQEHRERELKAKVKATLVPKCDANGDYEALQCFEGSKFCMCWRPDGSHITDPSTAIKTCKCHVHRDNELAKSRKGMVGNFVPQCNNSGTYASKQCHGSTGFCWCADEEGNKVSEQSTMNSFCFLIVVSCCLVGAFAASDCEEHREREANSKIKAKLVPKCDANGDYEALQCFQGSKFCMCWRPDGSHVTDPSIAIKTCKCHLHRDREVTRNPLADREHYDAPQKYYD
;
A
#
# COMPACT_ATOMS: atom_id res chain seq x y z
N MET A 1 17.76 -51.00 63.02
CA MET A 1 18.09 -51.13 61.58
C MET A 1 16.80 -51.10 60.79
N ASN A 2 16.45 -49.96 60.21
CA ASN A 2 15.44 -49.82 59.17
C ASN A 2 15.45 -48.39 58.59
N SER A 3 15.49 -48.32 57.26
CA SER A 3 14.72 -47.40 56.40
C SER A 3 15.19 -45.98 56.04
N PHE A 4 15.00 -45.68 54.74
CA PHE A 4 15.00 -44.40 53.98
C PHE A 4 16.38 -43.80 53.64
N CYS A 5 16.86 -43.78 52.38
CA CYS A 5 16.38 -43.15 51.12
C CYS A 5 16.61 -41.61 51.09
N PHE A 6 17.08 -41.10 49.93
CA PHE A 6 17.33 -39.69 49.53
C PHE A 6 18.62 -39.06 50.10
N LEU A 7 19.57 -38.47 49.34
CA LEU A 7 19.49 -37.68 48.11
C LEU A 7 20.79 -37.81 47.28
N ILE A 8 20.72 -38.42 46.10
CA ILE A 8 21.63 -38.04 45.01
C ILE A 8 20.97 -36.84 44.35
N VAL A 9 21.37 -35.62 44.73
CA VAL A 9 21.00 -34.42 43.96
C VAL A 9 21.84 -34.45 42.69
N VAL A 10 21.33 -35.20 41.72
CA VAL A 10 21.65 -35.03 40.31
C VAL A 10 21.23 -33.61 39.95
N SER A 11 22.16 -32.66 40.09
CA SER A 11 22.06 -31.32 39.51
C SER A 11 22.26 -31.44 37.99
N CYS A 12 21.36 -32.17 37.34
CA CYS A 12 21.27 -32.30 35.90
C CYS A 12 20.57 -31.05 35.36
N CYS A 13 21.36 -30.20 34.73
CA CYS A 13 20.99 -29.44 33.54
C CYS A 13 19.62 -28.74 33.58
N LEU A 14 19.57 -27.55 34.17
CA LEU A 14 18.65 -26.50 33.73
C LEU A 14 19.42 -25.32 33.15
N VAL A 15 20.40 -25.61 32.29
CA VAL A 15 20.75 -24.65 31.24
C VAL A 15 19.72 -24.90 30.15
N GLY A 16 18.56 -24.26 30.28
CA GLY A 16 17.62 -24.18 29.17
C GLY A 16 18.32 -23.45 28.05
N ALA A 17 18.82 -24.20 27.06
CA ALA A 17 19.25 -23.62 25.80
C ALA A 17 17.97 -23.10 25.13
N PHE A 18 17.70 -21.80 25.27
CA PHE A 18 16.75 -21.13 24.40
C PHE A 18 17.32 -21.27 22.99
N ALA A 19 16.71 -22.12 22.17
CA ALA A 19 17.07 -22.23 20.77
C ALA A 19 16.95 -20.84 20.13
N ALA A 20 17.97 -20.41 19.40
CA ALA A 20 17.98 -19.11 18.75
C ALA A 20 16.80 -19.03 17.76
N SER A 21 16.14 -17.87 17.68
CA SER A 21 15.04 -17.66 16.75
C SER A 21 15.52 -17.58 15.29
N ASP A 22 14.62 -17.78 14.33
CA ASP A 22 14.93 -17.67 12.90
C ASP A 22 15.59 -16.33 12.55
N CYS A 23 15.14 -15.23 13.16
CA CYS A 23 15.74 -13.90 12.99
C CYS A 23 17.15 -13.84 13.56
N GLN A 24 17.38 -14.42 14.74
CA GLN A 24 18.70 -14.42 15.39
C GLN A 24 19.70 -15.23 14.57
N GLU A 25 19.32 -16.41 14.09
CA GLU A 25 20.17 -17.22 13.22
C GLU A 25 20.47 -16.51 11.88
N HIS A 26 19.47 -15.88 11.27
CA HIS A 26 19.66 -15.09 10.05
C HIS A 26 20.63 -13.92 10.29
N ARG A 27 20.46 -13.17 11.37
CA ARG A 27 21.38 -12.09 11.77
C ARG A 27 22.82 -12.61 11.90
N GLU A 28 23.03 -13.74 12.57
CA GLU A 28 24.36 -14.31 12.75
C GLU A 28 25.00 -14.74 11.42
N ARG A 29 24.22 -15.30 10.49
CA ARG A 29 24.69 -15.66 9.14
C ARG A 29 25.20 -14.44 8.38
N GLU A 30 24.45 -13.34 8.38
CA GLU A 30 24.84 -12.10 7.69
C GLU A 30 26.07 -11.45 8.33
N LEU A 31 26.16 -11.44 9.67
CA LEU A 31 27.32 -10.94 10.40
C LEU A 31 28.58 -11.77 10.10
N LYS A 32 28.46 -13.09 9.97
CA LYS A 32 29.57 -13.99 9.65
C LYS A 32 30.00 -13.89 8.19
N ALA A 33 29.07 -13.62 7.27
CA ALA A 33 29.35 -13.49 5.85
C ALA A 33 30.24 -12.28 5.51
N LYS A 34 30.29 -11.23 6.36
CA LYS A 34 31.17 -10.04 6.19
C LYS A 34 31.10 -9.40 4.79
N VAL A 35 29.95 -9.47 4.13
CA VAL A 35 29.75 -8.84 2.81
C VAL A 35 29.36 -7.38 3.01
N LYS A 36 30.03 -6.47 2.28
CA LYS A 36 29.78 -5.02 2.37
C LYS A 36 28.48 -4.70 1.63
N ALA A 37 27.58 -3.93 2.28
CA ALA A 37 26.22 -3.59 1.84
C ALA A 37 25.13 -4.67 2.02
N THR A 38 25.34 -5.58 2.98
CA THR A 38 24.32 -6.56 3.39
C THR A 38 23.34 -5.98 4.41
N LEU A 39 22.06 -6.34 4.30
CA LEU A 39 21.03 -6.05 5.29
C LEU A 39 21.17 -7.03 6.45
N VAL A 40 21.70 -6.58 7.58
CA VAL A 40 21.71 -7.38 8.82
C VAL A 40 20.37 -7.18 9.52
N PRO A 41 19.52 -8.23 9.63
CA PRO A 41 18.19 -8.08 10.19
C PRO A 41 18.22 -7.72 11.67
N LYS A 42 17.29 -6.86 12.07
CA LYS A 42 16.98 -6.55 13.47
C LYS A 42 15.85 -7.43 13.98
N CYS A 43 16.01 -7.91 15.19
CA CYS A 43 15.06 -8.79 15.84
C CYS A 43 14.52 -8.13 17.10
N ASP A 44 13.24 -8.34 17.38
CA ASP A 44 12.60 -7.86 18.60
C ASP A 44 12.87 -8.77 19.80
N ALA A 45 12.25 -8.47 20.95
CA ALA A 45 12.42 -9.22 22.19
C ALA A 45 11.86 -10.66 22.14
N ASN A 46 10.90 -10.93 21.24
CA ASN A 46 10.35 -12.27 21.02
C ASN A 46 11.19 -13.07 20.02
N GLY A 47 12.15 -12.41 19.36
CA GLY A 47 12.97 -13.01 18.32
C GLY A 47 12.32 -12.95 16.94
N ASP A 48 11.23 -12.19 16.78
CA ASP A 48 10.62 -11.91 15.48
C ASP A 48 11.40 -10.82 14.75
N TYR A 49 11.23 -10.73 13.44
CA TYR A 49 11.83 -9.64 12.66
C TYR A 49 11.18 -8.31 13.03
N GLU A 50 12.01 -7.31 13.36
CA GLU A 50 11.53 -5.95 13.52
C GLU A 50 10.90 -5.45 12.23
N ALA A 51 9.83 -4.66 12.37
CA ALA A 51 9.07 -4.18 11.23
C ALA A 51 9.91 -3.30 10.28
N LEU A 52 10.89 -2.54 10.77
CA LEU A 52 11.72 -1.66 9.94
C LEU A 52 13.14 -2.20 9.82
N GLN A 53 13.52 -2.63 8.62
CA GLN A 53 14.86 -3.14 8.31
C GLN A 53 15.59 -2.18 7.38
N CYS A 54 16.82 -1.79 7.72
CA CYS A 54 17.60 -0.82 6.93
C CYS A 54 18.98 -1.39 6.61
N PHE A 55 19.50 -1.04 5.43
CA PHE A 55 20.81 -1.49 4.98
C PHE A 55 21.92 -0.70 5.67
N GLU A 56 22.93 -1.40 6.22
CA GLU A 56 24.08 -0.73 6.84
C GLU A 56 24.90 0.03 5.79
N GLY A 57 25.17 1.31 6.06
CA GLY A 57 25.89 2.19 5.13
C GLY A 57 25.04 2.78 3.99
N SER A 58 23.73 2.54 3.99
CA SER A 58 22.80 3.12 3.03
C SER A 58 21.57 3.74 3.70
N LYS A 59 20.80 4.53 2.95
CA LYS A 59 19.55 5.14 3.40
C LYS A 59 18.32 4.30 3.07
N PHE A 60 18.49 3.18 2.37
CA PHE A 60 17.37 2.30 2.01
C PHE A 60 16.87 1.53 3.23
N CYS A 61 15.56 1.54 3.41
CA CYS A 61 14.85 0.75 4.41
C CYS A 61 13.65 0.03 3.76
N MET A 62 13.19 -1.03 4.42
CA MET A 62 12.08 -1.89 4.01
C MET A 62 11.23 -2.23 5.22
N CYS A 63 9.94 -2.48 4.97
CA CYS A 63 9.04 -3.00 5.99
C CYS A 63 8.92 -4.52 5.90
N TRP A 64 9.03 -5.19 7.04
CA TRP A 64 9.03 -6.65 7.17
C TRP A 64 7.89 -7.12 8.07
N ARG A 65 7.44 -8.34 7.83
CA ARG A 65 6.54 -9.08 8.72
C ARG A 65 7.35 -9.81 9.80
N PRO A 66 6.71 -10.21 10.92
CA PRO A 66 7.35 -11.01 11.96
C PRO A 66 8.02 -12.30 11.45
N ASP A 67 7.51 -12.88 10.35
CA ASP A 67 8.02 -14.11 9.73
C ASP A 67 9.26 -13.91 8.83
N GLY A 68 9.71 -12.68 8.63
CA GLY A 68 10.85 -12.35 7.78
C GLY A 68 10.52 -12.05 6.32
N SER A 69 9.24 -12.12 5.91
CA SER A 69 8.82 -11.69 4.57
C SER A 69 8.70 -10.17 4.48
N HIS A 70 9.08 -9.59 3.34
CA HIS A 70 8.97 -8.14 3.14
C HIS A 70 7.57 -7.72 2.68
N ILE A 71 7.16 -6.53 3.12
CA ILE A 71 5.91 -5.84 2.78
C ILE A 71 6.16 -4.81 1.68
N THR A 72 7.29 -4.10 1.75
CA THR A 72 7.63 -3.02 0.81
C THR A 72 9.00 -3.26 0.18
N ASP A 73 9.19 -2.70 -1.00
CA ASP A 73 10.50 -2.62 -1.66
C ASP A 73 11.47 -1.67 -0.91
N PRO A 74 12.80 -1.80 -1.13
CA PRO A 74 13.78 -0.91 -0.54
C PRO A 74 13.57 0.54 -1.00
N SER A 75 13.38 1.46 -0.05
CA SER A 75 13.18 2.88 -0.34
C SER A 75 13.90 3.76 0.68
N THR A 76 14.43 4.89 0.21
CA THR A 76 15.03 5.92 1.08
C THR A 76 13.99 6.79 1.76
N ALA A 77 12.74 6.75 1.30
CA ALA A 77 11.63 7.50 1.87
C ALA A 77 11.13 6.88 3.17
N ILE A 78 11.20 5.55 3.32
CA ILE A 78 10.68 4.83 4.48
C ILE A 78 11.46 5.23 5.74
N LYS A 79 10.73 5.63 6.79
CA LYS A 79 11.24 5.98 8.12
C LYS A 79 10.61 5.16 9.23
N THR A 80 9.41 4.65 8.98
CA THR A 80 8.64 3.84 9.92
C THR A 80 7.81 2.84 9.14
N CYS A 81 7.36 1.77 9.81
CA CYS A 81 6.53 0.73 9.19
C CYS A 81 5.15 0.60 9.85
N LYS A 82 4.79 1.51 10.76
CA LYS A 82 3.52 1.46 11.50
C LYS A 82 2.31 1.34 10.57
N CYS A 83 2.19 2.22 9.57
CA CYS A 83 1.05 2.18 8.66
C CYS A 83 1.11 0.98 7.71
N HIS A 84 2.29 0.67 7.14
CA HIS A 84 2.43 -0.44 6.19
C HIS A 84 2.12 -1.80 6.82
N VAL A 85 2.57 -2.04 8.06
CA VAL A 85 2.24 -3.26 8.81
C VAL A 85 0.75 -3.33 9.12
N HIS A 86 0.14 -2.23 9.57
CA HIS A 86 -1.31 -2.19 9.81
C HIS A 86 -2.09 -2.48 8.52
N ARG A 87 -1.75 -1.83 7.42
CA ARG A 87 -2.36 -2.07 6.10
C ARG A 87 -2.24 -3.53 5.67
N ASP A 88 -1.07 -4.12 5.80
CA ASP A 88 -0.84 -5.51 5.42
C ASP A 88 -1.68 -6.50 6.25
N ASN A 89 -1.77 -6.27 7.56
CA ASN A 89 -2.61 -7.07 8.46
C ASN A 89 -4.09 -7.00 8.08
N GLU A 90 -4.60 -5.80 7.76
CA GLU A 90 -5.98 -5.62 7.34
C GLU A 90 -6.26 -6.26 5.98
N LEU A 91 -5.34 -6.12 5.02
CA LEU A 91 -5.44 -6.82 3.73
C LEU A 91 -5.39 -8.36 3.91
N ALA A 92 -4.60 -8.86 4.85
CA ALA A 92 -4.56 -10.28 5.17
C ALA A 92 -5.91 -10.78 5.73
N LYS A 93 -6.61 -9.98 6.53
CA LYS A 93 -7.98 -10.28 6.98
C LYS A 93 -8.96 -10.29 5.81
N SER A 94 -8.87 -9.32 4.91
CA SER A 94 -9.74 -9.27 3.72
C SER A 94 -9.55 -10.50 2.82
N ARG A 95 -8.31 -10.96 2.62
CA ARG A 95 -8.01 -12.22 1.91
C ARG A 95 -8.59 -13.46 2.58
N LYS A 96 -8.81 -13.42 3.90
CA LYS A 96 -9.47 -14.49 4.67
C LYS A 96 -11.01 -14.36 4.67
N GLY A 97 -11.57 -13.46 3.85
CA GLY A 97 -13.02 -13.29 3.69
C GLY A 97 -13.65 -12.26 4.64
N MET A 98 -12.87 -11.51 5.40
CA MET A 98 -13.40 -10.39 6.19
C MET A 98 -13.73 -9.22 5.26
N VAL A 99 -15.01 -9.04 4.94
CA VAL A 99 -15.47 -7.95 4.08
C VAL A 99 -15.74 -6.69 4.91
N GLY A 100 -15.31 -5.55 4.39
CA GLY A 100 -15.66 -4.25 4.93
C GLY A 100 -14.84 -3.83 6.16
N ASN A 101 -13.68 -4.45 6.40
CA ASN A 101 -12.71 -3.93 7.36
C ASN A 101 -12.04 -2.64 6.84
N PHE A 102 -11.57 -1.82 7.77
CA PHE A 102 -10.85 -0.59 7.44
C PHE A 102 -9.43 -0.92 6.98
N VAL A 103 -9.04 -0.45 5.79
CA VAL A 103 -7.66 -0.56 5.30
C VAL A 103 -7.05 0.85 5.25
N PRO A 104 -6.04 1.15 6.09
CA PRO A 104 -5.47 2.49 6.17
C PRO A 104 -4.70 2.89 4.91
N GLN A 105 -4.74 4.17 4.59
CA GLN A 105 -3.91 4.81 3.58
C GLN A 105 -2.57 5.26 4.19
N CYS A 106 -1.46 4.96 3.51
CA CYS A 106 -0.11 5.21 4.02
C CYS A 106 0.67 6.16 3.11
N ASN A 107 1.52 6.99 3.70
CA ASN A 107 2.53 7.77 2.98
C ASN A 107 3.74 6.89 2.65
N ASN A 108 4.58 7.35 1.71
CA ASN A 108 5.84 6.68 1.33
C ASN A 108 6.87 6.60 2.47
N SER A 109 6.72 7.42 3.52
CA SER A 109 7.51 7.35 4.75
C SER A 109 7.10 6.21 5.68
N GLY A 110 5.94 5.61 5.42
CA GLY A 110 5.27 4.60 6.24
C GLY A 110 4.47 5.15 7.42
N THR A 111 4.31 6.49 7.50
CA THR A 111 3.32 7.14 8.37
C THR A 111 1.92 7.04 7.76
N TYR A 112 0.90 7.34 8.55
CA TYR A 112 -0.47 7.41 8.06
C TYR A 112 -0.65 8.64 7.18
N ALA A 113 -1.40 8.47 6.09
CA ALA A 113 -1.85 9.61 5.29
C ALA A 113 -2.76 10.52 6.11
N SER A 114 -2.65 11.82 5.90
CA SER A 114 -3.41 12.84 6.67
C SER A 114 -4.92 12.72 6.46
N LYS A 115 -5.35 12.19 5.31
CA LYS A 115 -6.74 11.83 5.03
C LYS A 115 -6.87 10.32 5.03
N GLN A 116 -7.75 9.79 5.86
CA GLN A 116 -8.12 8.39 5.91
C GLN A 116 -9.56 8.24 5.45
N CYS A 117 -9.83 7.22 4.63
CA CYS A 117 -11.17 6.94 4.13
C CYS A 117 -11.51 5.47 4.28
N HIS A 118 -12.67 5.19 4.85
CA HIS A 118 -13.17 3.84 5.04
C HIS A 118 -13.94 3.39 3.80
N GLY A 119 -13.33 2.51 3.00
CA GLY A 119 -13.88 2.12 1.69
C GLY A 119 -15.30 1.54 1.73
N SER A 120 -15.65 0.75 2.75
CA SER A 120 -17.00 0.15 2.85
C SER A 120 -18.10 1.08 3.37
N THR A 121 -17.77 2.11 4.15
CA THR A 121 -18.77 3.03 4.73
C THR A 121 -18.78 4.40 4.02
N GLY A 122 -17.75 4.71 3.23
CA GLY A 122 -17.55 6.02 2.62
C GLY A 122 -17.12 7.12 3.59
N PHE A 123 -16.97 6.81 4.88
CA PHE A 123 -16.61 7.80 5.89
C PHE A 123 -15.12 8.14 5.83
N CYS A 124 -14.77 9.44 5.76
CA CYS A 124 -13.41 9.94 5.78
C CYS A 124 -13.15 10.81 7.01
N TRP A 125 -11.91 10.81 7.51
CA TRP A 125 -11.46 11.64 8.62
C TRP A 125 -10.01 12.10 8.41
N CYS A 126 -9.61 13.11 9.18
CA CYS A 126 -8.22 13.53 9.24
C CYS A 126 -7.48 12.73 10.31
N ALA A 127 -6.28 12.26 9.97
CA ALA A 127 -5.41 11.51 10.88
C ALA A 127 -4.05 12.19 11.04
N ASP A 128 -3.44 12.03 12.22
CA ASP A 128 -2.03 12.36 12.43
C ASP A 128 -1.10 11.29 11.82
N GLU A 129 0.22 11.47 11.96
CA GLU A 129 1.22 10.54 11.42
C GLU A 129 1.17 9.15 12.09
N GLU A 130 0.54 9.06 13.26
CA GLU A 130 0.30 7.86 14.05
C GLU A 130 -1.02 7.17 13.71
N GLY A 131 -1.90 7.82 12.94
CA GLY A 131 -3.20 7.30 12.51
C GLY A 131 -4.37 7.66 13.44
N ASN A 132 -4.15 8.49 14.46
CA ASN A 132 -5.21 8.94 15.35
C ASN A 132 -6.09 9.98 14.67
N LYS A 133 -7.40 9.89 14.91
CA LYS A 133 -8.35 10.89 14.44
C LYS A 133 -8.05 12.24 15.10
N VAL A 134 -7.68 13.22 14.29
CA VAL A 134 -7.54 14.61 14.77
C VAL A 134 -8.91 15.28 14.71
N SER A 135 -9.44 15.65 15.89
CA SER A 135 -10.58 16.55 16.02
C SER A 135 -10.09 18.02 16.07
N GLU A 136 -11.00 18.95 15.79
CA GLU A 136 -10.74 20.40 15.61
C GLU A 136 -9.99 21.12 16.77
N GLN A 137 -9.72 20.45 17.90
CA GLN A 137 -9.11 21.07 19.09
C GLN A 137 -7.68 20.63 19.43
N SER A 138 -7.01 19.84 18.59
CA SER A 138 -5.61 19.46 18.83
C SER A 138 -4.70 20.13 17.80
N THR A 139 -4.18 21.31 18.15
CA THR A 139 -3.10 22.01 17.44
C THR A 139 -1.86 21.09 17.41
N MET A 140 -1.21 20.77 16.30
CA MET A 140 -0.53 21.64 15.35
C MET A 140 -0.36 20.93 14.00
N ASN A 141 -1.03 21.43 12.97
CA ASN A 141 -0.36 21.91 11.75
C ASN A 141 -1.41 22.60 10.89
N SER A 142 -1.15 23.87 10.62
CA SER A 142 -1.99 24.86 9.93
C SER A 142 -2.48 24.44 8.53
N PHE A 143 -2.09 23.27 8.04
CA PHE A 143 -2.52 22.70 6.75
C PHE A 143 -3.89 22.01 6.81
N CYS A 144 -4.27 21.41 7.94
CA CYS A 144 -5.54 20.66 8.02
C CYS A 144 -6.75 21.59 8.24
N PHE A 145 -6.57 22.69 9.00
CA PHE A 145 -7.61 23.71 9.19
C PHE A 145 -7.98 24.40 7.86
N LEU A 146 -6.99 24.64 6.99
CA LEU A 146 -7.25 25.19 5.66
C LEU A 146 -7.98 24.20 4.74
N ILE A 147 -7.72 22.90 4.84
CA ILE A 147 -8.41 21.87 4.03
C ILE A 147 -9.88 21.73 4.43
N VAL A 148 -10.21 21.77 5.72
CA VAL A 148 -11.60 21.64 6.20
C VAL A 148 -12.38 22.95 6.02
N VAL A 149 -11.78 24.11 6.34
CA VAL A 149 -12.42 25.42 6.16
C VAL A 149 -12.58 25.77 4.67
N SER A 150 -11.65 25.35 3.81
CA SER A 150 -11.79 25.49 2.35
C SER A 150 -12.83 24.54 1.74
N CYS A 151 -13.21 23.45 2.42
CA CYS A 151 -14.26 22.55 1.91
C CYS A 151 -15.67 23.03 2.28
N CYS A 152 -15.83 23.85 3.34
CA CYS A 152 -17.13 24.26 3.85
C CYS A 152 -17.49 25.75 3.64
N LEU A 153 -16.53 26.67 3.45
CA LEU A 153 -16.83 28.10 3.29
C LEU A 153 -16.72 28.64 1.86
N VAL A 154 -15.98 27.96 1.00
CA VAL A 154 -16.01 28.16 -0.44
C VAL A 154 -16.40 26.81 -1.01
N GLY A 155 -17.43 26.74 -1.85
CA GLY A 155 -17.80 25.51 -2.57
C GLY A 155 -16.73 25.11 -3.59
N ALA A 156 -15.48 24.94 -3.16
CA ALA A 156 -14.42 24.32 -3.91
C ALA A 156 -14.67 22.81 -3.82
N PHE A 157 -15.43 22.30 -4.79
CA PHE A 157 -15.38 20.90 -5.16
C PHE A 157 -13.90 20.50 -5.18
N ALA A 158 -13.52 19.49 -4.38
CA ALA A 158 -12.17 18.97 -4.43
C ALA A 158 -11.84 18.70 -5.89
N ALA A 159 -10.85 19.40 -6.45
CA ALA A 159 -10.47 19.22 -7.85
C ALA A 159 -10.17 17.73 -8.06
N SER A 160 -10.73 17.15 -9.12
CA SER A 160 -10.56 15.72 -9.40
C SER A 160 -9.09 15.38 -9.66
N ASP A 161 -8.72 14.10 -9.51
CA ASP A 161 -7.36 13.61 -9.80
C ASP A 161 -6.90 14.01 -11.21
N CYS A 162 -7.82 14.07 -12.18
CA CYS A 162 -7.53 14.53 -13.54
C CYS A 162 -7.25 16.04 -13.60
N GLU A 163 -8.03 16.86 -12.88
CA GLU A 163 -7.86 18.32 -12.88
C GLU A 163 -6.56 18.75 -12.22
N GLU A 164 -6.17 18.13 -11.10
CA GLU A 164 -4.88 18.39 -10.47
C GLU A 164 -3.71 18.03 -11.39
N HIS A 165 -3.81 16.87 -12.06
CA HIS A 165 -2.80 16.43 -13.03
C HIS A 165 -2.71 17.37 -14.24
N ARG A 166 -3.86 17.87 -14.72
CA ARG A 166 -3.94 18.85 -15.82
C ARG A 166 -3.17 20.13 -15.48
N GLU A 167 -3.35 20.67 -14.28
CA GLU A 167 -2.68 21.90 -13.85
C GLU A 167 -1.17 21.73 -13.70
N ARG A 168 -0.73 20.59 -13.15
CA ARG A 168 0.70 20.27 -12.99
C ARG A 168 1.42 20.27 -14.34
N GLU A 169 0.84 19.63 -15.34
CA GLU A 169 1.42 19.55 -16.68
C GLU A 169 1.30 20.87 -17.45
N ALA A 170 0.17 21.59 -17.32
CA ALA A 170 0.00 22.91 -17.91
C ALA A 170 1.12 23.88 -17.48
N ASN A 171 1.50 23.85 -16.20
CA ASN A 171 2.50 24.74 -15.60
C ASN A 171 3.96 24.27 -15.77
N SER A 172 4.21 23.07 -16.31
CA SER A 172 5.56 22.58 -16.60
C SER A 172 6.27 23.42 -17.68
N LYS A 173 7.57 23.26 -17.92
CA LYS A 173 8.32 23.96 -19.00
C LYS A 173 8.75 23.05 -20.16
N ILE A 174 8.25 21.82 -20.19
CA ILE A 174 8.61 20.80 -21.20
C ILE A 174 7.94 21.11 -22.56
N LYS A 175 8.63 20.87 -23.69
CA LYS A 175 8.20 21.25 -25.05
C LYS A 175 7.18 20.30 -25.72
N ALA A 176 7.00 19.09 -25.18
CA ALA A 176 6.01 18.11 -25.66
C ALA A 176 5.27 17.53 -24.45
N LYS A 177 4.26 18.26 -23.98
CA LYS A 177 3.53 17.90 -22.76
C LYS A 177 2.27 17.12 -23.09
N LEU A 178 1.95 16.14 -22.27
CA LEU A 178 0.65 15.49 -22.25
C LEU A 178 -0.18 16.16 -21.15
N VAL A 179 -0.93 17.20 -21.51
CA VAL A 179 -1.89 17.82 -20.58
C VAL A 179 -3.19 17.02 -20.67
N PRO A 180 -3.58 16.28 -19.61
CA PRO A 180 -4.74 15.41 -19.65
C PRO A 180 -6.04 16.19 -19.82
N LYS A 181 -6.95 15.63 -20.63
CA LYS A 181 -8.34 16.06 -20.75
C LYS A 181 -9.20 15.30 -19.76
N CYS A 182 -10.11 16.03 -19.13
CA CYS A 182 -11.02 15.50 -18.12
C CYS A 182 -12.44 15.67 -18.63
N ASP A 183 -13.30 14.72 -18.29
CA ASP A 183 -14.73 14.83 -18.58
C ASP A 183 -15.47 15.66 -17.50
N ALA A 184 -16.81 15.75 -17.62
CA ALA A 184 -17.64 16.52 -16.72
C ALA A 184 -17.72 15.96 -15.28
N ASN A 185 -17.32 14.70 -15.07
CA ASN A 185 -17.26 14.07 -13.75
C ASN A 185 -15.88 14.21 -13.11
N GLY A 186 -14.88 14.71 -13.85
CA GLY A 186 -13.49 14.79 -13.42
C GLY A 186 -12.68 13.53 -13.68
N ASP A 187 -13.21 12.57 -14.44
CA ASP A 187 -12.48 11.40 -14.88
C ASP A 187 -11.60 11.71 -16.09
N TYR A 188 -10.55 10.93 -16.31
CA TYR A 188 -9.71 11.06 -17.50
C TYR A 188 -10.49 10.69 -18.76
N GLU A 189 -10.50 11.57 -19.76
CA GLU A 189 -11.04 11.23 -21.07
C GLU A 189 -10.25 10.04 -21.67
N ALA A 190 -10.97 9.17 -22.35
CA ALA A 190 -10.39 7.95 -22.91
C ALA A 190 -9.24 8.21 -23.89
N LEU A 191 -9.23 9.33 -24.60
CA LEU A 191 -8.22 9.67 -25.61
C LEU A 191 -7.40 10.88 -25.17
N GLN A 192 -6.12 10.66 -24.87
CA GLN A 192 -5.18 11.69 -24.42
C GLN A 192 -4.11 11.93 -25.48
N CYS A 193 -3.91 13.18 -25.89
CA CYS A 193 -2.97 13.53 -26.97
C CYS A 193 -1.97 14.59 -26.52
N PHE A 194 -0.72 14.44 -26.97
CA PHE A 194 0.37 15.34 -26.61
C PHE A 194 0.24 16.69 -27.33
N GLN A 195 0.39 17.79 -26.60
CA GLN A 195 0.37 19.14 -27.16
C GLN A 195 1.61 19.35 -28.04
N GLY A 196 1.39 19.81 -29.27
CA GLY A 196 2.47 20.04 -30.25
C GLY A 196 2.92 18.79 -31.02
N SER A 197 2.25 17.64 -30.85
CA SER A 197 2.52 16.43 -31.63
C SER A 197 1.24 15.72 -32.08
N LYS A 198 1.36 14.68 -32.92
CA LYS A 198 0.24 13.85 -33.38
C LYS A 198 0.04 12.57 -32.56
N PHE A 199 0.84 12.35 -31.52
CA PHE A 199 0.78 11.14 -30.70
C PHE A 199 -0.39 11.21 -29.74
N CYS A 200 -1.17 10.12 -29.68
CA CYS A 200 -2.25 9.94 -28.72
C CYS A 200 -2.12 8.58 -28.02
N MET A 201 -2.75 8.47 -26.85
CA MET A 201 -2.80 7.30 -26.00
C MET A 201 -4.23 7.09 -25.51
N CYS A 202 -4.56 5.85 -25.19
CA CYS A 202 -5.83 5.50 -24.56
C CYS A 202 -5.67 5.32 -23.06
N TRP A 203 -6.52 6.00 -22.30
CA TRP A 203 -6.51 6.02 -20.84
C TRP A 203 -7.83 5.47 -20.31
N ARG A 204 -7.78 4.89 -19.11
CA ARG A 204 -8.96 4.53 -18.33
C ARG A 204 -9.41 5.74 -17.49
N PRO A 205 -10.67 5.74 -17.00
CA PRO A 205 -11.18 6.81 -16.13
C PRO A 205 -10.32 7.08 -14.89
N ASP A 206 -9.61 6.06 -14.38
CA ASP A 206 -8.73 6.12 -13.21
C ASP A 206 -7.33 6.72 -13.49
N GLY A 207 -7.03 7.08 -14.73
CA GLY A 207 -5.73 7.66 -15.12
C GLY A 207 -4.68 6.64 -15.57
N SER A 208 -4.99 5.34 -15.60
CA SER A 208 -4.08 4.32 -16.12
C SER A 208 -4.09 4.27 -17.65
N HIS A 209 -2.93 4.09 -18.28
CA HIS A 209 -2.81 4.00 -19.75
C HIS A 209 -2.91 2.56 -20.24
N VAL A 210 -3.62 2.38 -21.36
CA VAL A 210 -3.90 1.08 -22.01
C VAL A 210 -3.02 0.86 -23.24
N THR A 211 -2.50 1.94 -23.82
CA THR A 211 -1.71 1.89 -25.07
C THR A 211 -0.52 2.83 -25.00
N ASP A 212 0.57 2.46 -25.66
CA ASP A 212 1.71 3.35 -25.91
C ASP A 212 1.35 4.53 -26.83
N PRO A 213 2.13 5.64 -26.80
CA PRO A 213 1.91 6.78 -27.68
C PRO A 213 2.02 6.41 -29.15
N SER A 214 0.95 6.65 -29.92
CA SER A 214 0.95 6.37 -31.36
C SER A 214 0.17 7.42 -32.14
N ILE A 215 0.66 7.75 -33.34
CA ILE A 215 -0.04 8.64 -34.29
C ILE A 215 -1.27 7.97 -34.93
N ALA A 216 -1.34 6.64 -34.87
CA ALA A 216 -2.43 5.84 -35.45
C ALA A 216 -3.69 5.82 -34.58
N ILE A 217 -3.57 6.19 -33.29
CA ILE A 217 -4.69 6.18 -32.37
C ILE A 217 -5.53 7.45 -32.58
N LYS A 218 -6.81 7.25 -32.94
CA LYS A 218 -7.82 8.32 -33.10
C LYS A 218 -9.06 8.11 -32.23
N THR A 219 -9.22 6.91 -31.70
CA THR A 219 -10.35 6.51 -30.86
C THR A 219 -9.91 5.38 -29.95
N CYS A 220 -10.51 5.30 -28.77
CA CYS A 220 -10.13 4.33 -27.74
C CYS A 220 -11.18 3.24 -27.50
N LYS A 221 -12.29 3.25 -28.26
CA LYS A 221 -13.38 2.28 -28.09
C LYS A 221 -12.89 0.82 -28.17
N CYS A 222 -12.16 0.46 -29.23
CA CYS A 222 -11.68 -0.92 -29.40
C CYS A 222 -10.56 -1.27 -28.41
N HIS A 223 -9.69 -0.31 -28.08
CA HIS A 223 -8.59 -0.52 -27.14
C HIS A 223 -9.11 -0.79 -25.73
N LEU A 224 -10.11 -0.01 -25.27
CA LEU A 224 -10.75 -0.20 -23.97
C LEU A 224 -11.60 -1.47 -23.92
N HIS A 225 -12.24 -1.87 -25.02
CA HIS A 225 -13.00 -3.12 -25.07
C HIS A 225 -12.07 -4.33 -24.94
N ARG A 226 -10.97 -4.37 -25.71
CA ARG A 226 -9.97 -5.43 -25.64
C ARG A 226 -9.34 -5.51 -24.25
N ASP A 227 -9.04 -4.37 -23.64
CA ASP A 227 -8.48 -4.31 -22.30
C ASP A 227 -9.42 -4.90 -21.22
N ARG A 228 -10.74 -4.63 -21.33
CA ARG A 228 -11.78 -5.24 -20.47
C ARG A 228 -11.96 -6.74 -20.68
N GLU A 229 -11.64 -7.26 -21.86
CA GLU A 229 -11.65 -8.71 -22.12
C GLU A 229 -10.41 -9.39 -21.51
N VAL A 230 -9.24 -8.76 -21.64
CA VAL A 230 -7.98 -9.30 -21.08
C VAL A 230 -7.99 -9.28 -19.55
N THR A 231 -8.63 -8.28 -18.94
CA THR A 231 -8.76 -8.16 -17.48
C THR A 231 -9.93 -8.96 -16.89
N ARG A 232 -10.83 -9.50 -17.73
CA ARG A 232 -11.90 -10.39 -17.27
C ARG A 232 -11.30 -11.74 -16.87
N ASN A 233 -11.47 -12.10 -15.59
CA ASN A 233 -11.10 -13.41 -15.07
C ASN A 233 -12.05 -14.48 -15.65
N PRO A 234 -11.57 -15.45 -16.45
CA PRO A 234 -12.42 -16.51 -17.02
C PRO A 234 -13.11 -17.40 -15.97
N LEU A 235 -12.68 -17.34 -14.71
CA LEU A 235 -13.26 -18.12 -13.62
C LEU A 235 -14.52 -17.49 -13.01
N ALA A 236 -14.76 -16.20 -13.21
CA ALA A 236 -15.94 -15.51 -12.64
C ALA A 236 -17.22 -15.72 -13.46
N ASP A 237 -17.11 -15.99 -14.77
CA ASP A 237 -18.27 -16.16 -15.66
C ASP A 237 -18.89 -17.58 -15.59
N ARG A 238 -18.27 -18.53 -14.87
CA ARG A 238 -18.79 -19.90 -14.73
C ARG A 238 -19.90 -20.03 -13.68
N GLU A 239 -19.97 -19.13 -12.70
CA GLU A 239 -21.02 -19.16 -11.68
C GLU A 239 -22.38 -18.61 -12.17
N HIS A 240 -22.44 -17.99 -13.35
CA HIS A 240 -23.70 -17.43 -13.88
C HIS A 240 -24.54 -18.42 -14.70
N TYR A 241 -23.97 -19.54 -15.16
CA TYR A 241 -24.67 -20.53 -16.00
C TYR A 241 -25.16 -21.79 -15.26
N ASP A 242 -24.84 -21.94 -13.97
CA ASP A 242 -25.30 -23.08 -13.13
C ASP A 242 -26.45 -22.70 -12.18
N ALA A 243 -27.28 -21.71 -12.54
CA ALA A 243 -28.56 -21.52 -11.88
C ALA A 243 -29.56 -22.59 -12.38
N PRO A 244 -30.06 -23.51 -11.54
CA PRO A 244 -31.03 -24.51 -11.97
C PRO A 244 -32.32 -23.82 -12.40
N GLN A 245 -32.72 -24.01 -13.66
CA GLN A 245 -34.05 -23.65 -14.14
C GLN A 245 -35.08 -24.46 -13.35
N LYS A 246 -35.83 -23.77 -12.47
CA LYS A 246 -37.02 -24.33 -11.85
C LYS A 246 -38.06 -24.60 -12.94
N TYR A 247 -38.32 -25.88 -13.19
CA TYR A 247 -39.55 -26.32 -13.86
C TYR A 247 -40.73 -25.98 -12.95
N TYR A 248 -41.71 -25.25 -13.49
CA TYR A 248 -43.05 -25.18 -12.92
C TYR A 248 -43.86 -26.32 -13.54
N ASP A 249 -44.35 -27.23 -12.69
CA ASP A 249 -45.50 -28.10 -12.97
C ASP A 249 -46.81 -27.31 -12.78
#